data_AF-A0A7W9HKD4-F1
#
_entry.id   AF-A0A7W9HKD4-F1
#
_cell.length_a   1.000
_cell.length_b   1.000
_cell.length_c   1.000
_cell.angle_alpha   90.00
_cell.angle_beta   90.00
_cell.angle_gamma   90.00
#
_symmetry.space_group_name_H-M   'P 1'
#
loop_
_entity.id
_entity.type
_entity.pdbx_description
1 polymer ?
#
loop_
_entity_poly.entity_id
_entity_poly.type
_entity_poly.pdbx_seq_one_letter_code
_entity_poly.pdbx_strand_id
1 'polypeptide(L)'
;MIAHGGSGSVIGALAHGLPTVLLPLGADQPHNAGQCVRLGVGRELDPIAVTPLDVRAAVAEVLADSSYRRAAEQVRAEMLELPDPRTGGAAAGAVDHFGGRCPRLTTVVTHPSWNRAGRSSARRRPPTAG
;
A
#
# COMPACT_ATOMS: atom_id res chain seq x y z
N MET A 1 -6.31 5.20 -9.12
CA MET A 1 -5.49 4.09 -9.68
C MET A 1 -6.29 2.80 -9.64
N ILE A 2 -6.16 1.92 -10.63
CA ILE A 2 -6.68 0.54 -10.57
C ILE A 2 -5.47 -0.41 -10.47
N ALA A 3 -5.43 -1.31 -9.48
CA ALA A 3 -4.31 -2.21 -9.28
C ALA A 3 -4.71 -3.47 -8.50
N HIS A 4 -3.80 -4.43 -8.39
CA HIS A 4 -4.02 -5.63 -7.58
C HIS A 4 -3.74 -5.43 -6.08
N GLY A 5 -3.42 -4.22 -5.60
CA GLY A 5 -3.18 -3.98 -4.16
C GLY A 5 -1.79 -4.35 -3.63
N GLY A 6 -0.79 -4.48 -4.52
CA GLY A 6 0.59 -4.64 -4.09
C GLY A 6 1.10 -3.42 -3.32
N SER A 7 1.86 -3.66 -2.25
CA SER A 7 2.38 -2.65 -1.32
C SER A 7 3.02 -1.42 -1.98
N GLY A 8 3.92 -1.61 -2.95
CA GLY A 8 4.58 -0.50 -3.64
C GLY A 8 3.64 0.38 -4.46
N SER A 9 2.66 -0.23 -5.14
CA SER A 9 1.66 0.50 -5.93
C SER A 9 0.71 1.28 -5.03
N VAL A 10 0.29 0.69 -3.91
CA VAL A 10 -0.58 1.34 -2.93
C VAL A 10 0.14 2.53 -2.29
N ILE A 11 1.37 2.34 -1.79
CA ILE A 11 2.20 3.43 -1.26
C ILE A 11 2.39 4.53 -2.31
N GLY A 12 2.74 4.16 -3.54
CA GLY A 12 2.95 5.13 -4.62
C GLY A 12 1.70 5.96 -4.90
N ALA A 13 0.53 5.33 -5.01
CA ALA A 13 -0.72 6.06 -5.22
C ALA A 13 -1.05 7.01 -4.05
N LEU A 14 -0.91 6.54 -2.82
CA LEU A 14 -1.22 7.33 -1.62
C LEU A 14 -0.22 8.48 -1.42
N ALA A 15 1.06 8.30 -1.76
CA ALA A 15 2.06 9.37 -1.74
C ALA A 15 1.70 10.52 -2.71
N HIS A 16 0.92 10.24 -3.75
CA HIS A 16 0.35 11.22 -4.67
C HIS A 16 -1.09 11.65 -4.33
N GLY A 17 -1.64 11.19 -3.20
CA GLY A 17 -3.00 11.54 -2.76
C GLY A 17 -4.07 10.99 -3.71
N LEU A 18 -3.80 9.84 -4.33
CA LEU A 18 -4.71 9.22 -5.30
C LEU A 18 -5.49 8.09 -4.66
N PRO A 19 -6.84 8.09 -4.74
CA PRO A 19 -7.63 6.96 -4.30
C PRO A 19 -7.49 5.77 -5.26
N THR A 20 -7.89 4.59 -4.77
CA THR A 20 -7.58 3.31 -5.43
C THR A 20 -8.81 2.41 -5.61
N VAL A 21 -8.85 1.65 -6.71
CA VAL A 21 -9.76 0.51 -6.90
C VAL A 21 -8.89 -0.74 -6.99
N LEU A 22 -9.11 -1.72 -6.12
CA LEU A 22 -8.20 -2.82 -5.86
C LEU A 22 -8.85 -4.17 -6.17
N LEU A 23 -8.12 -5.02 -6.89
CA LEU A 23 -8.51 -6.39 -7.26
C LEU A 23 -7.47 -7.39 -6.72
N PRO A 24 -7.52 -7.77 -5.43
CA PRO A 24 -6.44 -8.51 -4.79
C PRO A 24 -6.37 -9.97 -5.25
N LEU A 25 -5.24 -10.36 -5.84
CA LEU A 25 -5.02 -11.70 -6.41
C LEU A 25 -4.33 -12.68 -5.45
N GLY A 26 -3.76 -12.21 -4.34
CA GLY A 26 -3.14 -13.07 -3.33
C GLY A 26 -2.02 -12.39 -2.51
N ALA A 27 -1.24 -13.20 -1.78
CA ALA A 27 -0.17 -12.72 -0.89
C ALA A 27 -0.68 -11.71 0.16
N ASP A 28 -0.07 -10.54 0.25
CA ASP A 28 -0.45 -9.42 1.13
C ASP A 28 -1.59 -8.56 0.54
N GLN A 29 -1.97 -8.77 -0.71
CA GLN A 29 -2.90 -7.89 -1.43
C GLN A 29 -4.31 -7.81 -0.81
N PRO A 30 -4.95 -8.91 -0.37
CA PRO A 30 -6.27 -8.81 0.27
C PRO A 30 -6.22 -8.04 1.58
N HIS A 31 -5.12 -8.19 2.33
CA HIS A 31 -4.88 -7.39 3.52
C HIS A 31 -4.81 -5.91 3.14
N ASN A 32 -3.90 -5.53 2.23
CA ASN A 32 -3.72 -4.14 1.81
C ASN A 32 -5.03 -3.53 1.26
N ALA A 33 -5.83 -4.30 0.50
CA ALA A 33 -7.12 -3.86 -0.01
C ALA A 33 -8.13 -3.56 1.11
N GLY A 34 -8.29 -4.48 2.07
CA GLY A 34 -9.16 -4.27 3.23
C GLY A 34 -8.75 -3.07 4.09
N GLN A 35 -7.46 -2.72 4.10
CA GLN A 35 -6.95 -1.52 4.77
C GLN A 35 -7.32 -0.25 4.03
N CYS A 36 -7.14 -0.24 2.71
CA CYS A 36 -7.56 0.86 1.87
C CYS A 36 -9.07 1.13 1.99
N VAL A 37 -9.89 0.08 2.03
CA VAL A 37 -11.33 0.18 2.28
C VAL A 37 -11.61 0.77 3.66
N ARG A 38 -10.98 0.23 4.71
CA ARG A 38 -11.19 0.71 6.09
C ARG A 38 -10.81 2.19 6.28
N LEU A 39 -9.77 2.65 5.60
CA LEU A 39 -9.32 4.04 5.65
C LEU A 39 -10.13 4.97 4.74
N GLY A 40 -11.04 4.42 3.93
CA GLY A 40 -11.81 5.19 2.94
C GLY A 40 -10.96 5.71 1.78
N VAL A 41 -9.77 5.14 1.54
CA VAL A 41 -8.87 5.55 0.44
C VAL A 41 -9.03 4.69 -0.81
N GLY A 42 -9.89 3.67 -0.75
CA GLY A 42 -10.17 2.87 -1.93
C GLY A 42 -11.37 1.94 -1.82
N ARG A 43 -11.66 1.30 -2.94
CA ARG A 43 -12.67 0.25 -3.10
C ARG A 43 -12.01 -1.07 -3.46
N GLU A 44 -12.52 -2.16 -2.93
CA GLU A 44 -12.09 -3.52 -3.26
C GLU A 44 -13.16 -4.19 -4.13
N LEU A 45 -12.74 -4.90 -5.17
CA LEU A 45 -13.57 -5.75 -6.00
C LEU A 45 -13.05 -7.18 -5.95
N ASP A 46 -13.97 -8.15 -5.97
CA ASP A 46 -13.61 -9.56 -6.07
C ASP A 46 -13.08 -9.88 -7.48
N PRO A 47 -11.79 -10.22 -7.65
CA PRO A 47 -11.22 -10.47 -8.98
C PRO A 47 -11.82 -11.69 -9.70
N ILE A 48 -12.50 -12.60 -9.00
CA ILE A 48 -13.11 -13.80 -9.59
C ILE A 48 -14.47 -13.46 -10.19
N ALA A 49 -15.26 -12.63 -9.51
CA ALA A 49 -16.64 -12.34 -9.88
C ALA A 49 -16.80 -11.02 -10.67
N VAL A 50 -15.80 -10.14 -10.64
CA VAL A 50 -15.88 -8.79 -11.22
C VAL A 50 -16.20 -8.80 -12.71
N THR A 51 -17.12 -7.92 -13.11
CA THR A 51 -17.42 -7.64 -14.52
C THR A 51 -16.86 -6.28 -14.95
N PRO A 52 -16.77 -6.00 -16.26
CA PRO A 52 -16.41 -4.66 -16.74
C PRO A 52 -17.36 -3.55 -16.26
N LEU A 53 -18.64 -3.88 -16.01
CA LEU A 53 -19.61 -2.92 -15.48
C LEU A 53 -19.31 -2.58 -14.02
N ASP A 54 -18.92 -3.56 -13.22
CA ASP A 54 -18.55 -3.36 -11.81
C ASP A 54 -17.30 -2.48 -11.69
N VAL A 55 -16.29 -2.71 -12.53
CA VAL A 55 -15.10 -1.84 -12.57
C VAL A 55 -15.49 -0.41 -12.93
N ARG A 56 -16.35 -0.23 -13.93
CA ARG A 56 -16.85 1.10 -14.32
C ARG A 56 -17.59 1.78 -13.16
N ALA A 57 -18.47 1.05 -12.48
CA ALA A 57 -19.23 1.57 -11.36
C ALA A 57 -18.33 1.97 -10.19
N ALA A 58 -17.37 1.12 -9.81
CA ALA A 58 -16.43 1.40 -8.73
C ALA A 58 -15.53 2.62 -9.04
N VAL A 59 -15.06 2.76 -10.28
CA VAL A 59 -14.29 3.93 -10.70
C VAL A 59 -15.16 5.19 -10.69
N ALA A 60 -16.39 5.11 -11.21
CA ALA A 60 -17.31 6.24 -11.20
C ALA A 60 -17.62 6.69 -9.76
N GLU A 61 -17.84 5.74 -8.84
CA GLU A 61 -18.04 6.02 -7.42
C GLU A 61 -16.83 6.74 -6.81
N VAL A 62 -15.62 6.17 -6.95
CA VAL A 62 -14.39 6.73 -6.37
C VAL A 62 -14.06 8.12 -6.92
N LEU A 63 -14.45 8.40 -8.17
CA LEU A 63 -14.26 9.72 -8.78
C LEU A 63 -15.36 10.72 -8.38
N ALA A 64 -16.59 10.26 -8.17
CA ALA A 64 -17.72 11.12 -7.82
C ALA A 64 -17.74 11.48 -6.33
N ASP A 65 -17.39 10.55 -5.44
CA ASP A 65 -17.33 10.80 -4.01
C ASP A 65 -15.97 11.39 -3.61
N SER A 66 -15.99 12.70 -3.33
CA SER A 66 -14.82 13.45 -2.86
C SER A 66 -14.21 12.92 -1.55
N SER A 67 -14.94 12.10 -0.77
CA SER A 67 -14.45 11.51 0.48
C SER A 67 -13.18 10.66 0.25
N TYR A 68 -13.12 9.91 -0.87
CA TYR A 68 -11.96 9.10 -1.25
C TYR A 68 -10.70 9.94 -1.46
N ARG A 69 -10.83 11.04 -2.21
CA ARG A 69 -9.72 11.94 -2.46
C ARG A 69 -9.27 12.64 -1.19
N ARG A 70 -10.20 13.10 -0.36
CA ARG A 70 -9.87 13.73 0.94
C ARG A 70 -9.12 12.77 1.86
N ALA A 71 -9.57 11.51 1.95
CA ALA A 71 -8.89 10.50 2.75
C ALA A 71 -7.48 10.20 2.20
N ALA A 72 -7.33 10.08 0.89
CA ALA A 72 -6.02 9.85 0.27
C ALA A 72 -5.07 11.04 0.48
N GLU A 73 -5.57 12.28 0.43
CA GLU A 73 -4.81 13.50 0.72
C GLU A 73 -4.40 13.60 2.19
N GLN A 74 -5.26 13.17 3.13
CA GLN A 74 -4.91 13.08 4.55
C GLN A 74 -3.77 12.08 4.77
N VAL A 75 -3.86 10.89 4.16
CA VAL A 75 -2.78 9.89 4.23
C VAL A 75 -1.49 10.44 3.61
N ARG A 76 -1.58 11.15 2.48
CA ARG A 76 -0.43 11.83 1.88
C ARG A 76 0.21 12.84 2.83
N ALA A 77 -0.59 13.66 3.49
CA ALA A 77 -0.09 14.64 4.45
C ALA A 77 0.66 13.94 5.60
N GLU A 78 0.09 12.87 6.16
CA GLU A 78 0.75 12.05 7.19
C GLU A 78 2.10 11.48 6.65
N MET A 79 2.15 10.99 5.41
CA MET A 79 3.38 10.48 4.80
C MET A 79 4.47 11.54 4.63
N LEU A 80 4.10 12.80 4.37
CA LEU A 80 5.04 13.90 4.19
C LEU A 80 5.62 14.41 5.51
N GLU A 81 4.95 14.16 6.63
CA GLU A 81 5.44 14.47 7.98
C GLU A 81 6.51 13.47 8.47
N LEU A 82 6.70 12.36 7.74
CA LEU A 82 7.73 11.39 8.07
C LEU A 82 9.12 11.91 7.71
N PRO A 83 10.14 11.71 8.57
CA PRO A 83 11.52 12.03 8.25
C PRO A 83 11.96 11.33 6.96
N ASP A 84 12.76 12.00 6.13
CA ASP A 84 13.34 11.37 4.95
C ASP A 84 14.19 10.16 5.40
N PRO A 85 13.87 8.94 4.92
CA PRO A 85 14.57 7.72 5.32
C PRO A 85 16.07 7.72 4.96
N ARG A 86 16.54 8.69 4.16
CA ARG A 86 17.96 8.89 3.82
C ARG A 86 18.70 9.79 4.80
N THR A 87 18.02 10.63 5.57
CA THR A 87 18.65 11.58 6.51
C THR A 87 18.58 11.14 7.97
N GLY A 88 17.76 10.15 8.31
CA GLY A 88 17.82 9.43 9.59
C GLY A 88 18.63 8.14 9.45
N GLY A 89 19.63 7.92 10.31
CA GLY A 89 20.51 6.75 10.28
C GLY A 89 19.78 5.42 10.52
N ALA A 90 19.19 4.85 9.46
CA ALA A 90 18.93 3.43 9.23
C ALA A 90 18.35 3.27 7.82
N ALA A 91 19.22 3.03 6.84
CA ALA A 91 18.83 2.55 5.53
C ALA A 91 18.41 1.07 5.63
N ALA A 92 17.25 0.82 6.24
CA ALA A 92 16.63 -0.50 6.31
C ALA A 92 15.10 -0.32 6.36
N GLY A 93 14.44 -0.63 5.24
CA GLY A 93 13.00 -0.87 5.19
C GLY A 93 12.13 0.37 5.28
N ALA A 94 11.79 0.97 4.13
CA ALA A 94 10.68 1.91 4.04
C ALA A 94 9.40 1.37 4.68
N VAL A 95 9.23 0.04 4.79
CA VAL A 95 8.07 -0.65 5.36
C VAL A 95 8.14 -0.87 6.89
N ASP A 96 9.35 -0.93 7.48
CA ASP A 96 9.55 -1.14 8.93
C ASP A 96 9.50 0.19 9.70
N HIS A 97 9.69 1.31 8.99
CA HIS A 97 9.81 2.64 9.59
C HIS A 97 8.47 3.36 9.84
N PHE A 98 7.37 2.90 9.22
CA PHE A 98 6.04 3.51 9.40
C PHE A 98 5.43 3.23 10.79
N GLY A 99 5.90 2.16 11.47
CA GLY A 99 5.31 1.51 12.64
C GLY A 99 5.10 2.34 13.92
N GLY A 100 5.26 3.65 13.90
CA GLY A 100 4.97 4.50 15.06
C GLY A 100 4.59 5.94 14.78
N ARG A 101 4.50 6.37 13.50
CA ARG A 101 4.30 7.80 13.16
C ARG A 101 3.17 8.08 12.16
N CYS A 102 2.66 7.08 11.44
CA CYS A 102 1.44 7.19 10.61
C CYS A 102 0.47 6.07 10.95
N PRO A 103 -0.46 6.26 11.92
CA PRO A 103 -1.37 5.22 12.36
C PRO A 103 -2.22 4.65 11.22
N ARG A 104 -2.56 5.47 10.21
CA ARG A 104 -3.35 5.06 9.04
C ARG A 104 -2.52 4.27 8.02
N LEU A 105 -1.25 4.63 7.79
CA LEU A 105 -0.44 3.96 6.77
C LEU A 105 0.19 2.65 7.26
N THR A 106 0.54 2.57 8.55
CA THR A 106 1.10 1.35 9.18
C THR A 106 0.20 0.14 8.96
N THR A 107 -1.11 0.38 8.90
CA THR A 107 -2.06 -0.71 8.75
C THR A 107 -2.13 -1.26 7.34
N VAL A 108 -1.75 -0.50 6.30
CA VAL A 108 -1.92 -0.85 4.88
C VAL A 108 -0.85 -1.82 4.34
N VAL A 109 0.33 -1.90 4.95
CA VAL A 109 1.52 -2.49 4.29
C VAL A 109 2.29 -3.52 5.16
N THR A 110 1.82 -3.82 6.38
CA THR A 110 2.58 -4.63 7.36
C THR A 110 2.07 -6.07 7.52
N HIS A 111 1.70 -6.74 6.43
CA HIS A 111 1.30 -8.15 6.52
C HIS A 111 2.50 -9.06 6.91
N PRO A 112 2.36 -9.99 7.89
CA PRO A 112 3.46 -10.80 8.43
C PRO A 112 4.20 -11.70 7.42
N SER A 113 3.60 -11.99 6.27
CA SER A 113 4.20 -12.83 5.21
C SER A 113 5.48 -12.23 4.63
N TRP A 114 5.62 -10.89 4.65
CA TRP A 114 6.83 -10.20 4.21
C TRP A 114 8.02 -10.38 5.18
N ASN A 115 7.72 -10.51 6.47
CA ASN A 115 8.73 -10.60 7.51
C ASN A 115 9.55 -11.91 7.38
N ARG A 116 8.98 -12.95 6.77
CA ARG A 116 9.66 -14.23 6.56
C ARG A 116 10.47 -14.27 5.27
N ALA A 117 9.98 -13.67 4.19
CA ALA A 117 10.65 -13.67 2.88
C ALA A 117 11.88 -12.73 2.81
N GLY A 118 11.83 -11.57 3.46
CA GLY A 118 12.93 -10.59 3.46
C GLY A 118 14.17 -11.00 4.27
N ARG A 119 14.00 -11.87 5.29
CA ARG A 119 15.13 -12.38 6.10
C ARG A 119 15.95 -13.46 5.40
N SER A 120 15.38 -14.13 4.40
CA SER A 120 16.02 -15.24 3.65
C SER A 120 16.93 -14.78 2.51
N SER A 121 16.72 -13.59 1.94
CA SER A 121 17.56 -13.04 0.85
C SER A 121 18.79 -12.28 1.35
N ALA A 122 18.78 -11.79 2.61
CA ALA A 122 19.88 -11.05 3.21
C ALA A 122 21.07 -11.93 3.70
N ARG A 123 21.02 -13.26 3.54
CA ARG A 123 22.06 -14.21 4.01
C ARG A 123 22.79 -14.98 2.91
N ARG A 124 23.02 -14.39 1.74
CA ARG A 124 23.97 -14.95 0.76
C ARG A 124 25.11 -13.96 0.53
N ARG A 125 26.17 -14.08 1.33
CA ARG A 125 27.49 -13.52 0.99
C ARG A 125 27.98 -14.22 -0.29
N PRO A 126 28.51 -13.50 -1.29
CA PRO A 126 29.21 -14.14 -2.40
C PRO A 126 30.50 -14.80 -1.88
N PRO A 127 30.91 -15.96 -2.42
CA PRO A 127 32.19 -16.57 -2.08
C PRO A 127 33.34 -15.66 -2.54
N THR A 128 34.32 -15.46 -1.66
CA THR A 128 35.59 -14.81 -1.99
C THR A 128 36.36 -15.72 -2.95
N ALA A 129 36.60 -15.23 -4.17
CA ALA A 129 37.51 -15.90 -5.10
C ALA A 129 38.95 -15.78 -4.58
N GLY A 130 39.63 -16.93 -4.49
CA GLY A 130 41.08 -17.04 -4.31
C GLY A 130 41.77 -17.34 -5.62
#